data_AF-A0A927M369-F1
#
_entry.id   AF-A0A927M369-F1
#
_cell.length_a   1.000
_cell.length_b   1.000
_cell.length_c   1.000
_cell.angle_alpha   90.00
_cell.angle_beta   90.00
_cell.angle_gamma   90.00
#
_symmetry.space_group_name_H-M   'P 1'
#
loop_
_entity.id
_entity.type
_entity.pdbx_description
1 polymer ?
#
loop_
_entity_poly.entity_id
_entity_poly.type
_entity_poly.pdbx_seq_one_letter_code
_entity_poly.pdbx_strand_id
1 'polypeptide(L)' 'MTENEAKRIALELVDKNPSEHYTFNFISINKSRANPNNWAVAFEVRTKTGSLLEGPVFVMVDDRSSEAWFFG' A
#
# COMPACT_ATOMS: atom_id res chain seq x y z
N MET A 1 -13.39 9.39 1.12
CA MET A 1 -12.76 8.20 1.70
C MET A 1 -11.96 8.59 2.93
N THR A 2 -12.07 7.79 4.00
CA THR A 2 -11.27 7.92 5.21
C THR A 2 -9.89 7.25 5.08
N GLU A 3 -8.97 7.57 5.97
CA GLU A 3 -7.65 6.90 6.02
C GLU A 3 -7.77 5.38 6.20
N ASN A 4 -8.69 4.92 7.05
CA ASN A 4 -8.93 3.49 7.30
C ASN A 4 -9.47 2.76 6.06
N GLU A 5 -10.36 3.41 5.29
CA GLU A 5 -10.86 2.85 4.03
C GLU A 5 -9.75 2.71 2.99
N ALA A 6 -8.94 3.75 2.83
CA ALA A 6 -7.80 3.74 1.91
C ALA A 6 -6.78 2.66 2.30
N LYS A 7 -6.48 2.54 3.60
CA LYS A 7 -5.59 1.49 4.12
C LYS A 7 -6.15 0.10 3.82
N ARG A 8 -7.44 -0.14 4.04
CA ARG A 8 -8.08 -1.43 3.74
C ARG A 8 -7.96 -1.78 2.25
N ILE A 9 -8.26 -0.84 1.36
CA ILE A 9 -8.17 -1.05 -0.09
C ILE A 9 -6.73 -1.38 -0.51
N ALA A 10 -5.74 -0.67 0.04
CA ALA A 10 -4.34 -0.96 -0.25
C ALA A 10 -3.90 -2.34 0.26
N LEU A 11 -4.36 -2.75 1.45
CA LEU A 11 -4.12 -4.10 1.99
C LEU A 11 -4.74 -5.18 1.08
N GLU A 12 -5.99 -4.97 0.63
CA GLU A 12 -6.66 -5.88 -0.31
C GLU A 12 -5.89 -6.05 -1.62
N LEU A 13 -5.26 -4.98 -2.13
CA LEU A 13 -4.42 -5.07 -3.33
C LEU A 13 -3.19 -5.95 -3.10
N VAL A 14 -2.44 -5.71 -2.02
CA VAL A 14 -1.19 -6.44 -1.75
C VAL A 14 -1.45 -7.90 -1.35
N ASP A 15 -2.61 -8.18 -0.75
CA ASP A 15 -3.03 -9.53 -0.35
C ASP A 15 -3.70 -10.31 -1.50
N LYS A 16 -3.99 -9.67 -2.63
CA LYS A 16 -4.66 -10.30 -3.78
C LYS A 16 -3.88 -11.50 -4.34
N ASN A 17 -2.54 -11.45 -4.28
CA ASN A 17 -1.66 -12.53 -4.73
C ASN A 17 -0.57 -12.74 -3.66
N PRO A 18 -0.85 -13.51 -2.61
CA PRO A 18 0.11 -13.72 -1.54
C PRO A 18 1.33 -14.47 -2.06
N SER A 19 2.51 -14.07 -1.58
CA SER A 19 3.78 -14.75 -1.86
C SER A 19 4.14 -15.71 -0.72
N GLU A 20 4.72 -16.86 -1.08
CA GLU A 20 5.33 -17.76 -0.12
C GLU A 20 6.68 -17.24 0.40
N HIS A 21 7.31 -16.29 -0.30
CA HIS A 21 8.66 -15.84 0.01
C HIS A 21 8.72 -14.51 0.77
N TYR A 22 7.71 -13.66 0.59
CA TYR A 22 7.69 -12.33 1.19
C TYR A 22 6.32 -11.91 1.72
N THR A 23 6.29 -10.83 2.48
CA THR A 23 5.09 -10.13 2.94
C THR A 23 5.22 -8.62 2.72
N PHE A 24 4.10 -7.97 2.46
CA PHE A 24 3.99 -6.52 2.51
C PHE A 24 3.61 -6.10 3.93
N ASN A 25 4.40 -5.22 4.53
CA ASN A 25 4.19 -4.73 5.88
C ASN A 25 3.90 -3.24 5.82
N PHE A 26 2.72 -2.86 6.31
CA PHE A 26 2.28 -1.47 6.33
C PHE A 26 3.24 -0.60 7.14
N ILE A 27 3.65 0.54 6.57
CA ILE A 27 4.46 1.56 7.24
C ILE A 27 3.61 2.77 7.60
N SER A 28 3.02 3.41 6.60
CA SER A 28 2.34 4.69 6.74
C SER A 28 1.33 4.90 5.63
N ILE A 29 0.42 5.84 5.85
CA ILE A 29 -0.54 6.32 4.87
C ILE A 29 -0.61 7.83 4.96
N ASN A 30 -0.62 8.51 3.82
CA ASN A 30 -0.72 9.95 3.75
C ASN A 30 -1.63 10.37 2.60
N LYS A 31 -2.46 11.39 2.81
CA LYS A 31 -3.14 12.05 1.71
C LYS A 31 -2.12 12.82 0.87
N SER A 32 -2.14 12.63 -0.44
CA SER A 32 -1.22 13.35 -1.32
C SER A 32 -1.52 14.84 -1.29
N ARG A 33 -0.48 15.66 -1.06
CA ARG A 33 -0.57 17.12 -1.13
C ARG A 33 -0.69 17.62 -2.56
N ALA A 34 -0.09 16.90 -3.51
CA ALA A 34 -0.09 17.26 -4.93
C ALA A 34 -1.39 16.84 -5.63
N ASN A 35 -1.99 15.72 -5.22
CA ASN A 35 -3.31 15.30 -5.69
C ASN A 35 -4.18 14.92 -4.49
N PRO A 36 -5.03 15.83 -3.99
CA PRO A 36 -5.92 15.57 -2.86
C PRO A 36 -6.97 14.49 -3.09
N ASN A 37 -7.06 13.90 -4.30
CA ASN A 37 -7.90 12.71 -4.53
C ASN A 37 -7.14 11.41 -4.26
N ASN A 38 -5.83 11.44 -4.02
CA ASN A 38 -5.05 10.22 -3.84
C ASN A 38 -4.57 10.07 -2.40
N TRP A 39 -4.62 8.84 -1.91
CA TRP A 39 -3.86 8.38 -0.75
C TRP A 39 -2.62 7.65 -1.24
N ALA A 40 -1.49 7.87 -0.57
CA ALA A 40 -0.27 7.10 -0.76
C ALA A 40 -0.07 6.21 0.48
N VAL A 41 -0.08 4.90 0.27
CA VAL A 41 0.12 3.89 1.31
C VAL A 41 1.48 3.24 1.10
N ALA A 42 2.36 3.34 2.09
CA ALA A 42 3.71 2.83 2.02
C ALA A 42 3.81 1.45 2.71
N PHE A 43 4.50 0.53 2.06
CA PHE A 43 4.81 -0.81 2.56
C PHE A 43 6.30 -1.10 2.50
N GLU A 44 6.79 -1.91 3.44
CA GLU A 44 8.05 -2.63 3.31
C GLU A 44 7.77 -4.04 2.81
N VAL A 45 8.61 -4.54 1.92
CA VAL A 45 8.63 -5.94 1.54
C VAL A 45 9.65 -6.64 2.44
N ARG A 46 9.20 -7.64 3.20
CA ARG A 46 10.08 -8.44 4.05
C ARG A 46 10.03 -9.90 3.67
N THR A 47 11.13 -10.62 3.86
CA THR A 47 11.15 -12.09 3.79
C THR A 47 10.21 -12.68 4.84
N LYS A 48 9.81 -13.95 4.67
CA LYS A 48 9.06 -14.67 5.73
C LYS A 48 9.82 -14.76 7.07
N THR A 49 11.14 -14.65 7.05
CA THR A 49 11.99 -14.60 8.25
C THR A 49 12.12 -13.19 8.85
N GLY A 50 11.46 -12.18 8.25
CA GLY A 50 11.36 -10.82 8.77
C GLY A 50 12.46 -9.85 8.31
N SER A 51 13.39 -10.30 7.45
CA SER A 51 14.44 -9.44 6.90
C SER A 51 13.88 -8.49 5.85
N LEU A 52 14.33 -7.24 5.83
CA LEU A 52 13.94 -6.26 4.80
C LEU A 52 14.47 -6.70 3.44
N LEU A 53 13.59 -6.80 2.45
CA LEU A 53 13.93 -7.12 1.07
C LEU A 53 13.91 -5.85 0.20
N GLU A 54 12.88 -5.01 0.37
CA GLU A 54 12.71 -3.76 -0.39
C GLU A 54 11.80 -2.78 0.36
N GLY A 55 11.96 -1.48 0.11
CA GLY A 55 11.00 -0.46 0.56
C GLY A 55 11.56 0.97 0.55
N PRO A 56 10.68 1.99 0.59
CA PRO A 56 9.21 1.88 0.60
C PRO A 56 8.62 1.59 -0.80
N VAL A 57 7.72 0.60 -0.87
CA VAL A 57 6.83 0.37 -2.01
C VAL A 57 5.54 1.12 -1.77
N PHE A 58 5.07 1.88 -2.76
CA PHE A 58 3.87 2.69 -2.61
C PHE A 58 2.70 2.08 -3.36
N VAL A 59 1.55 2.03 -2.69
CA VAL A 59 0.23 1.80 -3.30
C VAL A 59 -0.51 3.12 -3.30
N MET A 60 -0.93 3.59 -4.47
CA MET A 60 -1.83 4.71 -4.59
C MET A 60 -3.26 4.20 -4.48
N VAL A 61 -4.12 4.95 -3.78
CA VAL A 61 -5.56 4.70 -3.72
C VAL A 61 -6.30 5.96 -4.15
N ASP A 62 -7.11 5.88 -5.19
CA ASP A 62 -7.97 6.98 -5.63
C ASP A 62 -9.24 7.05 -4.76
N ASP A 63 -9.49 8.22 -4.19
CA ASP A 63 -10.61 8.50 -3.28
C ASP A 63 -11.97 8.41 -3.99
N ARG A 64 -12.01 8.70 -5.30
CA ARG A 64 -13.25 8.76 -6.08
C ARG A 64 -13.66 7.39 -6.61
N SER A 65 -12.71 6.64 -7.18
CA SER A 65 -12.98 5.34 -7.78
C SER A 65 -12.81 4.17 -6.81
N SER A 66 -12.11 4.37 -5.68
CA SER A 66 -11.66 3.29 -4.80
C SER A 66 -10.74 2.27 -5.48
N GLU A 67 -10.10 2.67 -6.58
CA GLU A 67 -9.09 1.85 -7.25
C GLU A 67 -7.72 2.02 -6.60
N ALA A 68 -6.92 0.96 -6.63
CA ALA A 68 -5.56 0.96 -6.11
C ALA A 68 -4.57 0.34 -7.09
N TRP A 69 -3.37 0.90 -7.12
CA TRP A 69 -2.27 0.43 -7.97
C TRP A 69 -0.91 0.67 -7.32
N PHE A 70 0.08 -0.15 -7.69
CA PHE A 70 1.47 0.09 -7.31
C PHE A 70 2.01 1.32 -8.05
N PHE A 71 2.68 2.20 -7.32
CA PHE A 71 3.39 3.35 -7.86
C PHE A 71 4.85 2.97 -8.13
N GLY A 72 5.31 3.21 -9.35
CA GLY A 72 6.67 2.96 -9.83
C GLY A 72 6.99 3.79 -11.06
#